data_AF-A0A950YKQ7-F1
#
_entry.id   AF-A0A950YKQ7-F1
#
_cell.length_a   1.000
_cell.length_b   1.000
_cell.length_c   1.000
_cell.angle_alpha   90.00
_cell.angle_beta   90.00
_cell.angle_gamma   90.00
#
_symmetry.space_group_name_H-M   'P 1'
#
loop_
_entity.id
_entity.type
_entity.pdbx_description
1 polymer ?
#
loop_
_entity_poly.entity_id
_entity_poly.type
_entity_poly.pdbx_seq_one_letter_code
_entity_poly.pdbx_strand_id
1 'polypeptide(L)' 'MSEEPTTEELRKAEAERAAVERERAVAATDEREAAQHQRRAEKAEYLRRKLDERAKSEREKDG' A
#
# COMPACT_ATOMS: atom_id res chain seq x y z
N MET A 1 -2.58 25.23 -3.56
CA MET A 1 -2.29 24.39 -2.38
C MET A 1 -2.82 23.00 -2.72
N SER A 2 -2.00 21.96 -2.64
CA SER A 2 -2.52 20.59 -2.86
C SER A 2 -3.20 20.16 -1.56
N GLU A 3 -4.46 19.75 -1.65
CA GLU A 3 -5.19 19.16 -0.53
C GLU A 3 -4.44 17.92 -0.02
N GLU A 4 -4.45 17.70 1.30
CA GLU A 4 -3.89 16.47 1.86
C GLU A 4 -4.73 15.27 1.40
N PRO A 5 -4.08 14.19 0.93
CA PRO A 5 -4.81 13.02 0.44
C PRO A 5 -5.61 12.37 1.57
N THR A 6 -6.83 11.94 1.25
CA THR A 6 -7.71 11.24 2.17
C THR A 6 -7.16 9.85 2.54
N THR A 7 -7.60 9.31 3.68
CA THR A 7 -7.28 7.92 4.09
C THR A 7 -7.65 6.92 2.99
N GLU A 8 -8.75 7.17 2.26
CA GLU A 8 -9.21 6.32 1.18
C GLU A 8 -8.30 6.37 -0.06
N GLU A 9 -7.86 7.57 -0.46
CA GLU A 9 -6.91 7.73 -1.57
C GLU A 9 -5.56 7.09 -1.26
N LEU A 10 -5.07 7.26 -0.03
CA LEU A 10 -3.85 6.61 0.43
C LEU A 10 -3.98 5.09 0.39
N ARG A 11 -5.12 4.55 0.82
CA ARG A 11 -5.39 3.10 0.80
C ARG A 11 -5.37 2.55 -0.62
N LYS A 12 -5.96 3.28 -1.58
CA LYS A 12 -5.94 2.90 -3.00
C LYS A 12 -4.51 2.95 -3.56
N ALA A 13 -3.76 4.00 -3.25
CA ALA A 13 -2.38 4.15 -3.70
C ALA A 13 -1.48 3.02 -3.17
N GLU A 14 -1.61 2.61 -1.91
CA GLU A 14 -0.85 1.49 -1.35
C GLU A 14 -1.24 0.14 -1.97
N ALA A 15 -2.51 -0.05 -2.35
CA ALA A 15 -2.94 -1.24 -3.09
C ALA A 15 -2.30 -1.31 -4.49
N GLU A 16 -2.28 -0.19 -5.21
CA GLU A 16 -1.63 -0.10 -6.53
C GLU A 16 -0.13 -0.33 -6.43
N ARG A 17 0.54 0.27 -5.43
CA ARG A 17 1.97 0.04 -5.16
C ARG A 17 2.27 -1.43 -4.90
N ALA A 18 1.47 -2.09 -4.07
CA ALA A 18 1.65 -3.51 -3.79
C ALA A 18 1.54 -4.37 -5.07
N ALA A 19 0.57 -4.07 -5.94
CA ALA A 19 0.40 -4.78 -7.20
C ALA A 19 1.60 -4.58 -8.13
N VAL A 20 2.04 -3.33 -8.34
CA VAL A 20 3.18 -3.00 -9.18
C VAL A 20 4.47 -3.64 -8.67
N GLU A 21 4.71 -3.62 -7.36
CA GLU A 21 5.92 -4.25 -6.79
C GLU A 21 5.85 -5.78 -6.89
N ARG A 22 4.67 -6.41 -6.80
CA ARG A 22 4.51 -7.84 -7.07
C ARG A 22 4.81 -8.18 -8.54
N GLU A 23 4.32 -7.38 -9.48
CA GLU A 23 4.62 -7.55 -10.91
C GLU A 23 6.12 -7.41 -11.18
N ARG A 24 6.77 -6.41 -10.59
CA ARG A 24 8.23 -6.22 -10.68
C ARG A 24 9.01 -7.38 -10.07
N ALA A 25 8.57 -7.92 -8.94
CA ALA A 25 9.20 -9.09 -8.34
C ALA A 25 9.15 -10.32 -9.26
N VAL A 26 8.04 -10.50 -9.99
CA VAL A 26 7.88 -11.59 -10.97
C VAL A 26 8.72 -11.36 -12.22
N ALA A 27 8.86 -10.11 -12.65
CA ALA A 27 9.64 -9.74 -13.83
C ALA A 27 11.16 -9.62 -13.57
N ALA A 28 11.58 -9.56 -12.30
CA ALA A 28 12.97 -9.41 -11.93
C ALA A 28 13.80 -10.63 -12.36
N THR A 29 14.94 -10.37 -12.99
CA THR A 29 15.87 -11.42 -13.44
C THR A 29 16.87 -11.83 -12.37
N ASP A 30 16.99 -11.03 -11.30
CA ASP A 30 17.89 -11.25 -10.18
C ASP A 30 17.11 -11.54 -8.89
N GLU A 31 17.53 -12.55 -8.14
CA GLU A 31 16.83 -12.99 -6.91
C GLU A 31 16.85 -11.92 -5.82
N ARG A 32 17.92 -11.12 -5.72
CA ARG A 32 18.03 -10.05 -4.72
C ARG A 32 17.13 -8.87 -5.11
N GLU A 33 16.99 -8.56 -6.38
CA GLU A 33 16.02 -7.60 -6.90
C GLU A 33 14.58 -8.07 -6.65
N ALA A 34 14.27 -9.32 -6.99
CA ALA A 34 12.96 -9.92 -6.72
C ALA A 34 12.59 -9.84 -5.23
N ALA A 35 13.52 -10.20 -4.34
CA ALA A 35 13.31 -10.14 -2.89
C ALA A 35 13.09 -8.70 -2.38
N GLN A 36 13.75 -7.70 -2.97
CA GLN A 36 13.51 -6.30 -2.62
C GLN A 36 12.11 -5.83 -3.02
N HIS A 37 11.66 -6.18 -4.23
CA HIS A 37 10.31 -5.89 -4.70
C HIS A 37 9.25 -6.59 -3.85
N GLN A 38 9.46 -7.85 -3.46
CA GLN A 38 8.57 -8.56 -2.53
C GLN A 38 8.43 -7.84 -1.19
N ARG A 39 9.55 -7.43 -0.58
CA ARG A 39 9.52 -6.66 0.69
C ARG A 39 8.80 -5.32 0.55
N ARG A 40 8.91 -4.65 -0.60
CA ARG A 40 8.18 -3.39 -0.86
C ARG A 40 6.69 -3.64 -1.01
N ALA A 41 6.29 -4.71 -1.70
CA ALA A 41 4.90 -5.11 -1.80
C ALA A 41 4.29 -5.43 -0.43
N GLU A 42 4.99 -6.20 0.39
CA GLU A 42 4.56 -6.53 1.77
C GLU A 42 4.40 -5.27 2.63
N LYS A 43 5.33 -4.32 2.52
CA LYS A 43 5.25 -3.04 3.22
C LYS A 43 4.03 -2.23 2.78
N ALA A 44 3.76 -2.16 1.49
CA ALA A 44 2.58 -1.46 0.96
C ALA A 44 1.28 -2.11 1.44
N GLU A 45 1.20 -3.44 1.48
CA GLU A 45 0.05 -4.15 2.03
C GLU A 45 -0.15 -3.92 3.53
N TYR A 46 0.94 -3.87 4.29
CA TYR A 46 0.87 -3.52 5.71
C TYR A 46 0.32 -2.09 5.90
N LEU A 47 0.81 -1.12 5.13
CA LEU A 47 0.31 0.26 5.18
C LEU A 47 -1.17 0.33 4.80
N ARG A 48 -1.60 -0.39 3.75
CA ARG A 48 -3.01 -0.49 3.37
C ARG A 48 -3.88 -0.98 4.53
N ARG A 49 -3.45 -2.02 5.24
CA ARG A 49 -4.20 -2.56 6.40
C ARG A 49 -4.31 -1.53 7.53
N LYS A 50 -3.26 -0.73 7.78
CA LYS A 50 -3.31 0.34 8.78
C LYS A 50 -4.22 1.49 8.38
N LEU A 51 -4.28 1.82 7.09
CA LEU A 51 -5.23 2.79 6.56
C LEU A 51 -6.68 2.27 6.64
N ASP A 52 -6.91 0.97 6.43
CA ASP A 52 -8.21 0.33 6.64
C ASP A 52 -8.66 0.40 8.11
N GLU A 53 -7.75 0.10 9.06
CA GLU A 53 -8.01 0.24 10.49
C GLU A 53 -8.36 1.69 10.85
N ARG A 54 -7.60 2.66 10.34
CA ARG A 54 -7.86 4.09 10.55
C ARG A 54 -9.22 4.51 10.00
N ALA A 55 -9.54 4.13 8.76
CA ALA A 55 -10.81 4.48 8.12
C ALA A 55 -12.02 3.91 8.89
N LYS A 56 -11.89 2.73 9.49
CA LYS A 56 -12.93 2.17 10.38
C LYS A 56 -13.08 3.01 11.65
N SER A 57 -11.98 3.34 12.30
CA SER A 57 -12.01 4.17 13.51
C SER A 57 -12.52 5.60 13.26
N GLU A 58 -12.27 6.18 12.09
CA GLU A 58 -12.83 7.48 11.69
C GLU A 58 -14.37 7.36 11.58
N ARG A 59 -14.88 6.33 10.92
CA ARG A 59 -16.34 6.08 10.81
C ARG A 59 -17.03 5.85 12.15
N GLU A 60 -16.38 5.16 13.09
CA GLU A 60 -16.94 4.90 14.42
C GLU A 60 -16.96 6.16 15.32
N LYS A 61 -16.07 7.13 15.07
CA LYS A 61 -16.00 8.39 15.84
C LYS A 61 -16.93 9.46 15.30
N ASP A 62 -17.18 9.45 13.99
CA ASP A 62 -18.05 10.41 13.32
C ASP A 62 -19.53 9.97 13.27
N GLY A 63 -19.83 8.74 13.73
CA GLY A 63 -21.15 8.12 13.75
C GLY A 63 -21.94 8.31 15.03
#